data_AF-A0A9P8IAS0-F1
#
_entry.id   AF-A0A9P8IAS0-F1
#
_cell.length_a   1.000
_cell.length_b   1.000
_cell.length_c   1.000
_cell.angle_alpha   90.00
_cell.angle_beta   90.00
_cell.angle_gamma   90.00
#
_symmetry.space_group_name_H-M   'P 1'
#
loop_
_entity.id
_entity.type
_entity.pdbx_description
1 polymer ?
#
loop_
_entity_poly.entity_id
_entity_poly.type
_entity_poly.pdbx_seq_one_letter_code
_entity_poly.pdbx_strand_id
1 'polypeptide(L)'
;MTGADQGYDGSLVPGEAPAIPAQFDREYVVPVSFGGQTLRMDLDTGSSDLEHVVGCSWRILKLYEIATHNDILPSWVFSTLLSAASQIGHYVYDKTKSSTFKDLPGLTFQIIYGDGSSASGVVGTETVNVGGIAVKDQSIELATVVSGGFVQDTNSDGLLGMGFNTINQVKPVKQKTFLDNALPQLALPVFTADLKHSLPGTYDFGFIDPKKHKGNITFVPIVGSVGFWSFNVTGHGVGNSFNAQPSLGVADTGTTLLLLESAVVASYYAAVPGSAFDANQGGFTFPCKTQLPSFTVGIGSHKAVISGSLMNFVPIASTGSMSPPPLSHPVRLGRTVG
;
A
#
# COMPACT_ATOMS: atom_id res chain seq x y z
N MET A 1 -28.75 23.08 17.14
CA MET A 1 -28.22 23.60 18.41
C MET A 1 -26.83 23.01 18.60
N THR A 2 -25.83 23.89 18.70
CA THR A 2 -24.48 23.76 19.33
C THR A 2 -23.73 22.43 19.13
N GLY A 3 -22.59 22.32 18.45
CA GLY A 3 -21.52 23.29 18.20
C GLY A 3 -20.19 22.64 18.64
N ALA A 4 -19.21 22.59 17.75
CA ALA A 4 -17.78 22.61 18.08
C ALA A 4 -17.05 23.00 16.79
N ASP A 5 -16.77 24.30 16.71
CA ASP A 5 -15.87 24.91 15.75
C ASP A 5 -14.48 24.29 15.97
N GLN A 6 -14.07 23.37 15.09
CA GLN A 6 -12.74 22.78 15.14
C GLN A 6 -11.76 23.85 14.65
N GLY A 7 -10.84 24.25 15.53
CA GLY A 7 -9.90 25.36 15.31
C GLY A 7 -9.03 25.21 14.06
N TYR A 8 -9.59 25.58 12.94
CA TYR A 8 -8.95 25.85 11.67
C TYR A 8 -8.69 27.35 11.60
N ASP A 9 -7.42 27.77 11.48
CA ASP A 9 -7.05 29.18 11.46
C ASP A 9 -7.42 29.89 10.14
N GLY A 10 -8.09 29.19 9.22
CA GLY A 10 -8.53 29.70 7.93
C GLY A 10 -7.47 29.65 6.85
N SER A 11 -6.24 29.19 7.13
CA SER A 11 -5.19 29.07 6.11
C SER A 11 -5.16 27.66 5.51
N LEU A 12 -5.41 27.57 4.20
CA LEU A 12 -5.28 26.34 3.43
C LEU A 12 -3.80 25.95 3.32
N VAL A 13 -3.44 24.75 3.77
CA VAL A 13 -2.04 24.32 3.89
C VAL A 13 -1.70 23.29 2.81
N PRO A 14 -0.72 23.54 1.93
CA PRO A 14 -0.09 22.49 1.13
C PRO A 14 0.90 21.70 2.00
N GLY A 15 0.96 20.38 1.80
CA GLY A 15 1.89 19.51 2.51
C GLY A 15 2.62 18.57 1.55
N GLU A 16 3.86 18.24 1.85
CA GLU A 16 4.67 17.27 1.10
C GLU A 16 5.36 16.35 2.10
N ALA A 17 5.20 15.04 1.91
CA ALA A 17 5.82 14.01 2.73
C ALA A 17 6.77 13.16 1.87
N PRO A 18 8.03 12.92 2.30
CA PRO A 18 8.94 12.06 1.56
C PRO A 18 8.49 10.59 1.65
N ALA A 19 8.49 9.89 0.52
CA ALA A 19 8.25 8.45 0.44
C ALA A 19 9.59 7.74 0.24
N ILE A 20 10.08 7.02 1.24
CA ILE A 20 11.42 6.45 1.26
C ILE A 20 11.33 4.96 0.92
N PRO A 21 11.92 4.48 -0.19
CA PRO A 21 11.83 3.07 -0.55
C PRO A 21 12.60 2.20 0.43
N ALA A 22 11.98 1.11 0.88
CA ALA A 22 12.68 -0.02 1.46
C ALA A 22 13.49 -0.77 0.39
N GLN A 23 14.31 -1.74 0.83
CA GLN A 23 15.14 -2.51 -0.09
C GLN A 23 14.31 -3.13 -1.23
N PHE A 24 14.74 -2.92 -2.48
CA PHE A 24 14.07 -3.38 -3.71
C PHE A 24 12.70 -2.77 -4.00
N ASP A 25 12.38 -1.65 -3.33
CA ASP A 25 11.09 -0.96 -3.43
C ASP A 25 9.94 -1.90 -3.00
N ARG A 26 10.15 -2.66 -1.92
CA ARG A 26 9.13 -3.56 -1.35
C ARG A 26 7.97 -2.82 -0.71
N GLU A 27 8.27 -1.70 -0.08
CA GLU A 27 7.31 -0.75 0.50
C GLU A 27 7.97 0.65 0.44
N TYR A 28 7.17 1.69 0.65
CA TYR A 28 7.65 3.07 0.77
C TYR A 28 7.20 3.64 2.10
N VAL A 29 8.17 3.92 2.98
CA VAL A 29 7.88 4.44 4.31
C VAL A 29 7.93 5.95 4.35
N VAL A 30 7.00 6.53 5.09
CA VAL A 30 6.82 7.97 5.27
C VAL A 30 6.97 8.30 6.76
N PRO A 31 7.79 9.29 7.14
CA PRO A 31 7.82 9.74 8.53
C PRO A 31 6.51 10.46 8.88
N VAL A 32 5.79 9.93 9.87
CA VAL A 32 4.54 10.49 10.39
C VAL A 32 4.68 10.78 11.88
N SER A 33 4.26 11.97 12.30
CA SER A 33 4.31 12.38 13.70
C SER A 33 2.98 12.15 14.40
N PHE A 34 3.01 11.41 15.51
CA PHE A 34 1.90 11.13 16.41
C PHE A 34 2.16 11.77 17.77
N GLY A 35 1.50 12.89 18.08
CA GLY A 35 1.70 13.60 19.35
C GLY A 35 3.17 14.03 19.58
N GLY A 36 3.91 14.29 18.50
CA GLY A 36 5.34 14.63 18.52
C GLY A 36 6.31 13.43 18.46
N GLN A 37 5.80 12.20 18.41
CA GLN A 37 6.61 10.99 18.23
C GLN A 37 6.57 10.57 16.75
N THR A 38 7.74 10.48 16.10
CA THR A 38 7.82 10.11 14.67
C THR A 38 7.99 8.60 14.51
N LEU A 39 7.10 8.01 13.71
CA LEU A 39 7.14 6.61 13.27
C LEU A 39 7.28 6.57 11.74
N ARG A 40 7.79 5.47 11.20
CA ARG A 40 7.88 5.21 9.75
C ARG A 40 6.64 4.43 9.31
N MET A 41 5.74 5.07 8.59
CA MET A 41 4.46 4.48 8.22
C MET A 41 4.46 4.11 6.75
N ASP A 42 3.93 2.94 6.40
CA ASP A 42 3.57 2.64 5.02
C ASP A 42 2.23 3.32 4.71
N LEU A 43 2.22 4.23 3.72
CA LEU A 43 1.00 4.94 3.31
C LEU A 43 0.32 4.13 2.23
N ASP A 44 -0.88 3.69 2.53
CA ASP A 44 -1.51 2.67 1.71
C ASP A 44 -2.89 3.08 1.18
N THR A 45 -2.98 3.28 -0.13
CA THR A 45 -4.24 3.62 -0.82
C THR A 45 -5.11 2.40 -1.12
N GLY A 46 -4.57 1.19 -1.09
CA GLY A 46 -5.31 -0.06 -1.31
C GLY A 46 -6.27 -0.39 -0.18
N SER A 47 -6.47 0.54 0.74
CA SER A 47 -6.87 0.21 2.07
C SER A 47 -7.25 1.42 2.87
N SER A 48 -8.04 1.24 3.92
CA SER A 48 -7.84 2.06 5.09
C SER A 48 -6.88 1.34 6.07
N ASP A 49 -5.81 0.67 5.50
CA ASP A 49 -4.59 -0.20 5.86
C ASP A 49 -4.37 -1.76 5.46
N LEU A 50 -3.76 -2.11 4.30
CA LEU A 50 -3.24 -3.27 3.42
C LEU A 50 -3.84 -4.69 2.98
N GLU A 51 -3.80 -4.96 1.65
CA GLU A 51 -4.42 -6.02 0.79
C GLU A 51 -4.06 -7.52 0.98
N HIS A 52 -4.70 -8.34 0.13
CA HIS A 52 -4.85 -9.78 0.18
C HIS A 52 -4.27 -10.48 -1.06
N VAL A 53 -3.32 -11.41 -0.92
CA VAL A 53 -3.01 -12.43 -1.96
C VAL A 53 -2.74 -13.80 -1.33
N VAL A 54 -3.78 -14.63 -1.28
CA VAL A 54 -3.65 -16.05 -0.93
C VAL A 54 -2.96 -16.78 -2.09
N GLY A 55 -1.73 -17.24 -1.84
CA GLY A 55 -1.09 -18.31 -2.58
C GLY A 55 -0.87 -19.53 -1.71
N CYS A 56 -1.81 -20.49 -1.73
CA CYS A 56 -1.62 -21.96 -1.61
C CYS A 56 -2.83 -22.67 -0.96
N SER A 57 -3.83 -23.05 -1.76
CA SER A 57 -4.33 -24.44 -1.89
C SER A 57 -5.75 -24.44 -2.51
N TRP A 58 -5.81 -24.86 -3.77
CA TRP A 58 -6.92 -25.44 -4.52
C TRP A 58 -8.36 -25.24 -4.03
N ARG A 59 -9.13 -24.40 -4.74
CA ARG A 59 -10.39 -24.77 -5.41
C ARG A 59 -10.82 -23.64 -6.34
N ILE A 60 -11.30 -24.01 -7.52
CA ILE A 60 -11.94 -23.13 -8.50
C ILE A 60 -13.07 -22.38 -7.78
N LEU A 61 -12.83 -21.13 -7.41
CA LEU A 61 -13.84 -20.17 -7.02
C LEU A 61 -13.77 -19.05 -8.05
N LYS A 62 -14.92 -18.80 -8.67
CA LYS A 62 -15.11 -17.80 -9.71
C LYS A 62 -14.61 -16.45 -9.19
N LEU A 63 -13.96 -15.69 -10.08
CA LEU A 63 -13.51 -14.30 -9.94
C LEU A 63 -14.63 -13.27 -9.59
N TYR A 64 -15.75 -13.71 -9.05
CA TYR A 64 -16.92 -12.89 -8.69
C TYR A 64 -17.07 -12.68 -7.17
N GLU A 65 -16.24 -13.31 -6.33
CA GLU A 65 -16.34 -13.22 -4.86
C GLU A 65 -15.18 -12.47 -4.17
N ILE A 66 -14.25 -11.86 -4.92
CA ILE A 66 -13.21 -11.00 -4.32
C ILE A 66 -13.82 -9.69 -3.77
N ALA A 67 -15.02 -9.32 -4.20
CA ALA A 67 -15.74 -8.13 -3.72
C ALA A 67 -16.65 -8.36 -2.49
N THR A 68 -16.68 -9.55 -1.87
CA THR A 68 -17.63 -9.86 -0.78
C THR A 68 -17.01 -10.05 0.61
N HIS A 69 -15.69 -10.04 0.75
CA HIS A 69 -15.05 -10.01 2.06
C HIS A 69 -14.84 -8.55 2.51
N ASN A 70 -15.76 -8.07 3.35
CA ASN A 70 -15.85 -6.70 3.89
C ASN A 70 -14.76 -6.32 4.92
N ASP A 71 -13.65 -7.06 5.00
CA ASP A 71 -12.67 -6.93 6.08
C ASP A 71 -11.43 -6.22 5.57
N ILE A 72 -11.50 -4.88 5.53
CA ILE A 72 -10.47 -4.11 4.87
C ILE A 72 -10.03 -2.90 5.70
N LEU A 73 -9.06 -3.19 6.59
CA LEU A 73 -7.83 -2.41 6.73
C LEU A 73 -7.87 -1.21 7.77
N PRO A 74 -6.98 -1.13 8.83
CA PRO A 74 -6.88 -0.08 9.91
C PRO A 74 -5.59 0.79 10.13
N SER A 75 -5.66 2.06 10.57
CA SER A 75 -4.46 2.93 10.76
C SER A 75 -3.73 2.65 12.07
N TRP A 76 -2.90 1.61 12.05
CA TRP A 76 -2.27 1.07 13.26
C TRP A 76 -0.78 1.37 13.36
N VAL A 77 -0.33 1.48 14.60
CA VAL A 77 1.06 1.77 14.95
C VAL A 77 1.64 0.70 15.87
N PHE A 78 2.92 0.40 15.71
CA PHE A 78 3.71 -0.27 16.74
C PHE A 78 3.63 0.56 18.01
N SER A 79 3.23 -0.06 19.11
CA SER A 79 3.02 0.63 20.38
C SER A 79 3.78 -0.03 21.53
N THR A 80 3.99 0.72 22.61
CA THR A 80 4.55 0.19 23.86
C THR A 80 3.66 -0.86 24.54
N LEU A 81 2.45 -1.12 24.02
CA LEU A 81 1.56 -2.20 24.47
C LEU A 81 1.93 -3.56 23.88
N LEU A 82 2.79 -3.61 22.85
CA LEU A 82 3.34 -4.86 22.31
C LEU A 82 4.30 -5.52 23.29
N SER A 83 4.56 -6.81 23.11
CA SER A 83 5.63 -7.49 23.86
C SER A 83 7.00 -6.89 23.55
N ALA A 84 7.92 -6.85 24.52
CA ALA A 84 9.27 -6.30 24.32
C ALA A 84 10.03 -6.97 23.16
N ALA A 85 9.78 -8.27 22.91
CA ALA A 85 10.36 -8.99 21.79
C ALA A 85 9.85 -8.48 20.43
N SER A 86 8.56 -8.16 20.34
CA SER A 86 7.95 -7.62 19.12
C SER A 86 8.42 -6.20 18.82
N GLN A 87 8.93 -5.45 19.80
CA GLN A 87 9.35 -4.05 19.62
C GLN A 87 10.78 -3.91 19.05
N ILE A 88 11.56 -4.99 18.98
CA ILE A 88 12.98 -4.92 18.60
C ILE A 88 13.13 -4.44 17.16
N GLY A 89 13.86 -3.34 16.96
CA GLY A 89 14.14 -2.77 15.64
C GLY A 89 13.09 -1.78 15.12
N HIS A 90 12.03 -1.53 15.89
CA HIS A 90 10.97 -0.58 15.53
C HIS A 90 11.02 0.69 16.38
N TYR A 91 10.50 1.78 15.82
CA TYR A 91 10.06 2.93 16.61
C TYR A 91 8.67 2.61 17.15
N VAL A 92 8.48 2.76 18.46
CA VAL A 92 7.22 2.41 19.12
C VAL A 92 6.55 3.66 19.67
N TYR A 93 5.26 3.81 19.36
CA TYR A 93 4.45 4.87 19.91
C TYR A 93 4.16 4.62 21.40
N ASP A 94 4.52 5.60 22.24
CA ASP A 94 4.24 5.56 23.68
C ASP A 94 3.16 6.58 24.02
N LYS A 95 1.94 6.10 24.25
CA LYS A 95 0.80 6.98 24.58
C LYS A 95 1.00 7.80 25.85
N THR A 96 1.88 7.38 26.76
CA THR A 96 2.14 8.10 28.01
C THR A 96 3.02 9.33 27.84
N LYS A 97 3.71 9.45 26.70
CA LYS A 97 4.56 10.61 26.35
C LYS A 97 3.80 11.70 25.60
N SER A 98 2.58 11.43 25.17
CA SER A 98 1.75 12.41 24.48
C SER A 98 0.86 13.18 25.45
N SER A 99 0.78 14.49 25.25
CA SER A 99 -0.17 15.36 25.97
C SER A 99 -1.52 15.51 25.26
N THR A 100 -1.61 15.07 24.00
CA THR A 100 -2.80 15.19 23.16
C THR A 100 -3.53 13.87 22.96
N PHE A 101 -2.90 12.75 23.32
CA PHE A 101 -3.52 11.43 23.23
C PHE A 101 -4.72 11.29 24.16
N LYS A 102 -5.79 10.65 23.65
CA LYS A 102 -6.95 10.26 24.45
C LYS A 102 -7.33 8.82 24.11
N ASP A 103 -7.44 7.96 25.12
CA ASP A 103 -8.00 6.63 24.92
C ASP A 103 -9.46 6.74 24.43
N LEU A 104 -9.90 5.81 23.59
CA LEU A 104 -11.31 5.60 23.24
C LEU A 104 -11.78 4.24 23.81
N PRO A 105 -12.16 4.18 25.10
CA PRO A 105 -12.51 2.93 25.75
C PRO A 105 -13.66 2.21 25.06
N GLY A 106 -13.53 0.90 24.91
CA GLY A 106 -14.53 0.06 24.24
C GLY A 106 -14.39 0.00 22.73
N LEU A 107 -13.45 0.75 22.13
CA LEU A 107 -13.10 0.62 20.72
C LEU A 107 -11.88 -0.29 20.55
N THR A 108 -11.97 -1.20 19.59
CA THR A 108 -10.92 -2.18 19.25
C THR A 108 -10.81 -2.35 17.76
N PHE A 109 -9.68 -2.89 17.33
CA PHE A 109 -9.48 -3.33 15.95
C PHE A 109 -8.84 -4.71 15.89
N GLN A 110 -9.11 -5.39 14.78
CA GLN A 110 -8.44 -6.63 14.42
C GLN A 110 -8.41 -6.69 12.90
N ILE A 111 -7.26 -7.07 12.34
CA ILE A 111 -7.08 -7.25 10.92
C ILE A 111 -6.21 -8.46 10.59
N ILE A 112 -6.52 -9.08 9.45
CA ILE A 112 -5.72 -10.11 8.79
C ILE A 112 -5.52 -9.64 7.34
N TYR A 113 -4.26 -9.45 6.97
CA TYR A 113 -3.80 -9.16 5.61
C TYR A 113 -3.80 -10.45 4.81
N GLY A 114 -3.88 -10.40 3.48
CA GLY A 114 -3.94 -11.67 2.75
C GLY A 114 -2.62 -12.26 2.33
N ASP A 115 -1.50 -11.61 2.63
CA ASP A 115 -0.25 -12.36 2.80
C ASP A 115 -0.28 -13.26 4.07
N GLY A 116 -1.37 -13.16 4.87
CA GLY A 116 -1.59 -13.90 6.11
C GLY A 116 -1.06 -13.21 7.36
N SER A 117 -0.44 -12.04 7.23
CA SER A 117 -0.02 -11.22 8.36
C SER A 117 -1.24 -10.68 9.12
N SER A 118 -1.07 -10.16 10.34
CA SER A 118 -2.19 -9.65 11.14
C SER A 118 -1.75 -8.66 12.21
N ALA A 119 -2.67 -7.81 12.62
CA ALA A 119 -2.52 -6.89 13.75
C ALA A 119 -3.85 -6.74 14.50
N SER A 120 -3.80 -6.49 15.80
CA SER A 120 -4.98 -6.17 16.59
C SER A 120 -4.63 -5.35 17.82
N GLY A 121 -5.63 -4.70 18.39
CA GLY A 121 -5.42 -3.89 19.58
C GLY A 121 -6.56 -2.95 19.93
N VAL A 122 -6.17 -1.83 20.54
CA VAL A 122 -7.07 -0.82 21.11
C VAL A 122 -6.99 0.47 20.33
N VAL A 123 -7.95 1.37 20.55
CA VAL A 123 -8.05 2.61 19.78
C VAL A 123 -7.97 3.83 20.70
N GLY A 124 -7.32 4.89 20.22
CA GLY A 124 -7.35 6.21 20.81
C GLY A 124 -7.44 7.30 19.76
N THR A 125 -7.40 8.56 20.18
CA THR A 125 -7.19 9.70 19.29
C THR A 125 -5.86 10.37 19.57
N GLU A 126 -5.29 10.98 18.53
CA GLU A 126 -4.03 11.70 18.60
C GLU A 126 -4.02 12.86 17.59
N THR A 127 -3.12 13.82 17.77
CA THR A 127 -2.70 14.76 16.73
C THR A 127 -1.69 14.08 15.81
N VAL A 128 -2.12 13.81 14.57
CA VAL A 128 -1.29 13.17 13.53
C VAL A 128 -0.84 14.22 12.53
N ASN A 129 0.45 14.24 12.20
CA ASN A 129 1.01 15.13 11.18
C ASN A 129 1.73 14.34 10.10
N VAL A 130 1.29 14.52 8.85
CA VAL A 130 1.89 13.95 7.64
C VAL A 130 2.30 15.12 6.73
N GLY A 131 3.59 15.26 6.46
CA GLY A 131 4.09 16.25 5.49
C GLY A 131 3.70 17.71 5.78
N GLY A 132 3.47 18.06 7.05
CA GLY A 132 3.01 19.39 7.46
C GLY A 132 1.49 19.51 7.66
N ILE A 133 0.70 18.52 7.26
CA ILE A 133 -0.75 18.49 7.47
C ILE A 133 -1.06 17.87 8.82
N ALA A 134 -1.47 18.71 9.78
CA ALA A 134 -1.84 18.26 11.12
C ALA A 134 -3.35 18.02 11.24
N VAL A 135 -3.75 16.80 11.59
CA VAL A 135 -5.13 16.44 11.93
C VAL A 135 -5.21 16.19 13.43
N LYS A 136 -6.05 16.95 14.12
CA LYS A 136 -6.30 16.77 15.56
C LYS A 136 -7.37 15.70 15.78
N ASP A 137 -7.27 15.03 16.93
CA ASP A 137 -8.19 13.96 17.33
C ASP A 137 -8.38 12.88 16.25
N GLN A 138 -7.35 12.63 15.43
CA GLN A 138 -7.31 11.53 14.48
C GLN A 138 -7.33 10.21 15.24
N SER A 139 -8.22 9.30 14.87
CA SER A 139 -8.22 7.95 15.44
C SER A 139 -6.94 7.22 15.02
N ILE A 140 -6.26 6.63 16.00
CA ILE A 140 -5.07 5.78 15.80
C ILE A 140 -5.26 4.45 16.53
N GLU A 141 -4.74 3.40 15.92
CA GLU A 141 -4.98 2.03 16.36
C GLU A 141 -3.69 1.48 16.97
N LEU A 142 -3.68 1.29 18.29
CA LEU A 142 -2.47 0.89 19.02
C LEU A 142 -2.38 -0.63 19.03
N ALA A 143 -1.43 -1.18 18.29
CA ALA A 143 -1.23 -2.61 18.24
C ALA A 143 -0.85 -3.16 19.61
N THR A 144 -1.53 -4.22 20.03
CA THR A 144 -1.20 -5.04 21.20
C THR A 144 -0.73 -6.43 20.78
N VAL A 145 -1.06 -6.84 19.55
CA VAL A 145 -0.56 -8.06 18.89
C VAL A 145 -0.27 -7.75 17.43
N VAL A 146 0.85 -8.25 16.92
CA VAL A 146 1.21 -8.27 15.49
C VAL A 146 1.78 -9.64 15.12
N SER A 147 1.59 -10.07 13.87
CA SER A 147 2.15 -11.31 13.35
C SER A 147 3.68 -11.23 13.18
N GLY A 148 4.33 -12.38 13.05
CA GLY A 148 5.78 -12.46 12.92
C GLY A 148 6.35 -11.80 11.67
N GLY A 149 5.55 -11.61 10.61
CA GLY A 149 5.97 -10.87 9.40
C GLY A 149 6.27 -9.41 9.73
N PHE A 150 5.35 -8.72 10.41
CA PHE A 150 5.55 -7.34 10.85
C PHE A 150 6.71 -7.19 11.83
N VAL A 151 6.91 -8.15 12.74
CA VAL A 151 8.06 -8.13 13.67
C VAL A 151 9.39 -8.26 12.94
N GLN A 152 9.43 -8.97 11.82
CA GLN A 152 10.65 -9.15 11.04
C GLN A 152 10.94 -7.94 10.14
N ASP A 153 9.89 -7.25 9.69
CA ASP A 153 10.04 -6.07 8.84
C ASP A 153 10.31 -4.80 9.65
N THR A 154 11.58 -4.59 10.00
CA THR A 154 12.01 -3.38 10.73
C THR A 154 12.05 -2.10 9.90
N ASN A 155 11.52 -2.08 8.67
CA ASN A 155 11.49 -0.89 7.82
C ASN A 155 10.31 0.03 8.15
N SER A 156 9.13 -0.55 8.39
CA SER A 156 7.90 0.14 8.81
C SER A 156 7.56 -0.10 10.28
N ASP A 157 6.86 0.85 10.88
CA ASP A 157 6.42 0.88 12.28
C ASP A 157 4.88 0.85 12.37
N GLY A 158 4.22 0.44 11.28
CA GLY A 158 2.77 0.42 11.14
C GLY A 158 2.33 0.91 9.77
N LEU A 159 1.02 1.00 9.58
CA LEU A 159 0.41 1.46 8.34
C LEU A 159 -0.41 2.74 8.59
N LEU A 160 -0.56 3.55 7.53
CA LEU A 160 -1.51 4.66 7.47
C LEU A 160 -2.39 4.55 6.22
N GLY A 161 -3.62 4.13 6.39
CA GLY A 161 -4.61 3.92 5.35
C GLY A 161 -5.12 5.20 4.69
N MET A 162 -5.12 5.19 3.37
CA MET A 162 -5.43 6.31 2.48
C MET A 162 -6.63 6.05 1.56
N GLY A 163 -7.33 4.95 1.77
CA GLY A 163 -8.61 4.57 1.18
C GLY A 163 -9.80 5.30 1.83
N PHE A 164 -11.00 4.91 1.44
CA PHE A 164 -12.22 5.59 1.91
C PHE A 164 -12.68 5.04 3.27
N ASN A 165 -13.31 5.90 4.09
CA ASN A 165 -13.78 5.55 5.43
C ASN A 165 -14.69 4.32 5.52
N THR A 166 -15.40 3.96 4.45
CA THR A 166 -16.41 2.89 4.47
C THR A 166 -15.82 1.53 4.83
N ILE A 167 -14.51 1.34 4.73
CA ILE A 167 -13.82 0.08 4.99
C ILE A 167 -13.08 0.00 6.33
N ASN A 168 -12.99 1.08 7.12
CA ASN A 168 -12.32 1.06 8.44
C ASN A 168 -12.86 -0.06 9.37
N GLN A 169 -11.94 -0.70 10.11
CA GLN A 169 -12.20 -1.91 10.90
C GLN A 169 -12.49 -1.68 12.38
N VAL A 170 -12.40 -0.44 12.86
CA VAL A 170 -12.69 -0.16 14.27
C VAL A 170 -14.11 -0.57 14.61
N LYS A 171 -14.24 -1.33 15.70
CA LYS A 171 -15.51 -1.76 16.29
C LYS A 171 -15.70 -1.15 17.67
N PRO A 172 -16.94 -0.90 18.11
CA PRO A 172 -18.19 -1.07 17.36
C PRO A 172 -18.52 0.11 16.42
N VAL A 173 -17.79 1.21 16.52
CA VAL A 173 -18.02 2.44 15.74
C VAL A 173 -16.83 2.69 14.82
N LYS A 174 -17.06 2.65 13.51
CA LYS A 174 -16.04 2.97 12.50
C LYS A 174 -15.50 4.38 12.67
N GLN A 175 -14.23 4.55 12.37
CA GLN A 175 -13.51 5.81 12.44
C GLN A 175 -13.21 6.35 11.03
N LYS A 176 -12.83 7.62 10.96
CA LYS A 176 -12.42 8.28 9.72
C LYS A 176 -10.92 8.09 9.48
N THR A 177 -10.53 7.98 8.22
CA THR A 177 -9.12 7.95 7.82
C THR A 177 -8.47 9.32 8.02
N PHE A 178 -7.14 9.35 8.06
CA PHE A 178 -6.37 10.61 8.07
C PHE A 178 -6.75 11.49 6.90
N LEU A 179 -6.86 10.91 5.70
CA LEU A 179 -7.20 11.65 4.49
C LEU A 179 -8.56 12.34 4.62
N ASP A 180 -9.63 11.63 5.02
CA ASP A 180 -10.96 12.23 5.13
C ASP A 180 -11.02 13.37 6.17
N ASN A 181 -10.29 13.23 7.27
CA ASN A 181 -10.18 14.30 8.26
C ASN A 181 -9.30 15.47 7.78
N ALA A 182 -8.33 15.22 6.89
CA ALA A 182 -7.46 16.25 6.32
C ALA A 182 -8.14 17.02 5.18
N LEU A 183 -8.99 16.39 4.36
CA LEU A 183 -9.56 17.01 3.15
C LEU A 183 -10.16 18.43 3.37
N PRO A 184 -10.91 18.73 4.46
CA PRO A 184 -11.49 20.05 4.67
C PRO A 184 -10.48 21.21 4.85
N GLN A 185 -9.23 20.90 5.22
CA GLN A 185 -8.18 21.91 5.46
C GLN A 185 -7.19 22.07 4.29
N LEU A 186 -7.29 21.21 3.27
CA LEU A 186 -6.39 21.24 2.11
C LEU A 186 -6.81 22.31 1.09
N ALA A 187 -5.82 22.98 0.47
CA ALA A 187 -6.09 23.98 -0.57
C ALA A 187 -6.85 23.43 -1.77
N LEU A 188 -6.54 22.19 -2.15
CA LEU A 188 -7.33 21.35 -3.04
C LEU A 188 -7.64 20.04 -2.32
N PRO A 189 -8.86 19.47 -2.44
CA PRO A 189 -9.22 18.22 -1.78
C PRO A 189 -8.60 17.01 -2.52
N VAL A 190 -7.29 16.98 -2.64
CA VAL A 190 -6.51 15.99 -3.39
C VAL A 190 -5.23 15.63 -2.62
N PHE A 191 -4.75 14.43 -2.89
CA PHE A 191 -3.37 14.04 -2.63
C PHE A 191 -2.80 13.38 -3.89
N THR A 192 -1.47 13.33 -4.02
CA THR A 192 -0.80 12.63 -5.14
C THR A 192 0.34 11.77 -4.64
N ALA A 193 0.56 10.61 -5.25
CA ALA A 193 1.72 9.74 -4.99
C ALA A 193 2.69 9.78 -6.19
N ASP A 194 3.95 10.14 -5.96
CA ASP A 194 5.07 10.10 -6.91
C ASP A 194 6.14 9.15 -6.36
N LEU A 195 5.96 7.84 -6.58
CA LEU A 195 6.88 6.79 -6.12
C LEU A 195 7.96 6.49 -7.17
N LYS A 196 9.22 6.37 -6.75
CA LYS A 196 10.38 6.29 -7.66
C LYS A 196 11.20 5.03 -7.39
N HIS A 197 11.55 4.34 -8.47
CA HIS A 197 12.42 3.16 -8.40
C HIS A 197 13.78 3.49 -7.77
N SER A 198 14.08 2.86 -6.64
CA SER A 198 15.34 2.99 -5.90
C SER A 198 15.72 4.43 -5.54
N LEU A 199 14.76 5.34 -5.48
CA LEU A 199 14.94 6.75 -5.10
C LEU A 199 13.75 7.21 -4.25
N PRO A 200 13.96 8.17 -3.33
CA PRO A 200 12.85 8.78 -2.62
C PRO A 200 11.83 9.42 -3.56
N GLY A 201 10.56 9.11 -3.31
CA GLY A 201 9.38 9.72 -3.90
C GLY A 201 8.73 10.75 -2.97
N THR A 202 7.49 11.12 -3.26
CA THR A 202 6.70 12.05 -2.42
C THR A 202 5.21 11.72 -2.42
N TYR A 203 4.56 11.97 -1.29
CA TYR A 203 3.11 12.20 -1.20
C TYR A 203 2.85 13.69 -1.03
N ASP A 204 2.06 14.28 -1.93
CA ASP A 204 1.65 15.68 -1.85
C ASP A 204 0.20 15.76 -1.37
N PHE A 205 -0.11 16.76 -0.55
CA PHE A 205 -1.44 17.01 0.00
C PHE A 205 -1.84 18.46 -0.31
N GLY A 206 -3.00 18.66 -0.92
CA GLY A 206 -3.53 19.99 -1.17
C GLY A 206 -3.09 20.67 -2.46
N PHE A 207 -2.26 20.03 -3.27
CA PHE A 207 -1.83 20.56 -4.58
C PHE A 207 -1.44 19.44 -5.55
N ILE A 208 -1.21 19.82 -6.81
CA ILE A 208 -0.68 18.95 -7.86
C ILE A 208 0.55 19.66 -8.44
N ASP A 209 1.74 19.07 -8.30
CA ASP A 209 2.98 19.66 -8.83
C ASP A 209 3.15 19.38 -10.34
N PRO A 210 3.10 20.40 -11.22
CA PRO A 210 3.30 20.21 -12.65
C PRO A 210 4.72 19.74 -13.02
N LYS A 211 5.69 19.81 -12.09
CA LYS A 211 7.06 19.33 -12.31
C LYS A 211 7.21 17.81 -12.12
N LYS A 212 6.25 17.16 -11.47
CA LYS A 212 6.28 15.71 -11.16
C LYS A 212 5.64 14.84 -12.26
N HIS A 213 5.05 15.45 -13.29
CA HIS A 213 4.49 14.72 -14.42
C HIS A 213 4.84 15.39 -15.77
N LYS A 214 4.68 14.63 -16.86
CA LYS A 214 4.84 15.13 -18.23
C LYS A 214 3.50 15.13 -18.94
N GLY A 215 3.21 16.22 -19.67
CA GLY A 215 1.94 16.37 -20.36
C GLY A 215 0.76 16.52 -19.40
N ASN A 216 -0.44 16.30 -19.92
CA ASN A 216 -1.69 16.50 -19.18
C ASN A 216 -2.07 15.26 -18.36
N ILE A 217 -2.65 15.50 -17.19
CA ILE A 217 -3.24 14.44 -16.35
C ILE A 217 -4.55 13.96 -16.99
N THR A 218 -4.70 12.64 -17.08
CA THR A 218 -5.95 12.00 -17.51
C THR A 218 -6.74 11.58 -16.28
N PHE A 219 -7.88 12.21 -16.04
CA PHE A 219 -8.78 11.86 -14.96
C PHE A 219 -9.78 10.79 -15.41
N VAL A 220 -10.01 9.80 -14.56
CA VAL A 220 -11.03 8.77 -14.74
C VAL A 220 -11.91 8.74 -13.49
N PRO A 221 -13.20 8.37 -13.63
CA PRO A 221 -14.06 8.25 -12.45
C PRO A 221 -13.59 7.09 -11.58
N ILE A 222 -13.68 7.29 -10.27
CA ILE A 222 -13.66 6.16 -9.32
C ILE A 222 -14.94 5.36 -9.51
N VAL A 223 -14.81 4.04 -9.58
CA VAL A 223 -15.93 3.11 -9.81
C VAL A 223 -16.01 2.09 -8.67
N GLY A 224 -17.22 1.63 -8.36
CA GLY A 224 -17.45 0.70 -7.25
C GLY A 224 -17.73 1.43 -5.92
N SER A 225 -18.32 0.70 -4.98
CA SER A 225 -18.75 1.20 -3.66
C SER A 225 -17.98 0.58 -2.49
N VAL A 226 -16.86 -0.06 -2.77
CA VAL A 226 -16.12 -0.93 -1.85
C VAL A 226 -14.99 -0.23 -1.10
N GLY A 227 -14.90 1.11 -1.19
CA GLY A 227 -13.98 1.89 -0.37
C GLY A 227 -12.54 1.98 -0.89
N PHE A 228 -12.30 1.58 -2.13
CA PHE A 228 -11.00 1.64 -2.81
C PHE A 228 -10.92 2.75 -3.86
N TRP A 229 -9.70 3.10 -4.25
CA TRP A 229 -9.40 3.90 -5.44
C TRP A 229 -9.49 3.06 -6.72
N SER A 230 -10.68 2.50 -6.94
CA SER A 230 -10.97 1.62 -8.07
C SER A 230 -11.30 2.39 -9.35
N PHE A 231 -10.81 1.95 -10.50
CA PHE A 231 -11.05 2.59 -11.79
C PHE A 231 -11.14 1.57 -12.93
N ASN A 232 -11.82 1.95 -14.01
CA ASN A 232 -11.90 1.13 -15.21
C ASN A 232 -10.58 1.17 -15.99
N VAL A 233 -10.02 0.00 -16.26
CA VAL A 233 -8.91 -0.22 -17.17
C VAL A 233 -9.48 -0.49 -18.56
N THR A 234 -8.96 0.16 -19.60
CA THR A 234 -9.45 0.00 -20.98
C THR A 234 -8.78 -1.15 -21.74
N GLY A 235 -7.68 -1.68 -21.21
CA GLY A 235 -6.92 -2.76 -21.79
C GLY A 235 -5.52 -2.86 -21.21
N HIS A 236 -4.76 -3.83 -21.69
CA HIS A 236 -3.36 -4.02 -21.31
C HIS A 236 -2.50 -4.28 -22.56
N GLY A 237 -1.18 -4.14 -22.43
CA GLY A 237 -0.26 -4.35 -23.54
C GLY A 237 1.07 -4.94 -23.11
N VAL A 238 1.65 -5.79 -23.97
CA VAL A 238 2.98 -6.39 -23.78
C VAL A 238 3.87 -5.95 -24.93
N GLY A 239 4.97 -5.26 -24.61
CA GLY A 239 5.83 -4.60 -25.61
C GLY A 239 5.03 -3.59 -26.43
N ASN A 240 4.98 -3.80 -27.75
CA ASN A 240 4.27 -2.93 -28.69
C ASN A 240 2.80 -3.34 -28.95
N SER A 241 2.35 -4.46 -28.36
CA SER A 241 0.97 -4.94 -28.51
C SER A 241 0.05 -4.29 -27.49
N PHE A 242 -1.22 -4.08 -27.85
CA PHE A 242 -2.25 -3.61 -26.92
C PHE A 242 -3.56 -4.35 -27.18
N ASN A 243 -4.07 -5.01 -26.15
CA ASN A 243 -5.33 -5.73 -26.14
C ASN A 243 -6.38 -4.90 -25.40
N ALA A 244 -7.39 -4.43 -26.13
CA ALA A 244 -8.51 -3.68 -25.57
C ALA A 244 -9.51 -4.62 -24.88
N GLN A 245 -9.09 -5.21 -23.77
CA GLN A 245 -9.94 -5.98 -22.87
C GLN A 245 -10.13 -5.20 -21.57
N PRO A 246 -11.33 -4.59 -21.38
CA PRO A 246 -11.61 -3.86 -20.17
C PRO A 246 -11.58 -4.74 -18.93
N SER A 247 -11.08 -4.17 -17.83
CA SER A 247 -11.08 -4.79 -16.51
C SER A 247 -11.23 -3.70 -15.43
N LEU A 248 -11.25 -4.12 -14.18
CA LEU A 248 -11.19 -3.22 -13.03
C LEU A 248 -9.79 -3.22 -12.45
N GLY A 249 -9.28 -2.05 -12.08
CA GLY A 249 -8.03 -1.90 -11.33
C GLY A 249 -8.26 -1.17 -10.01
N VAL A 250 -7.35 -1.35 -9.07
CA VAL A 250 -7.23 -0.58 -7.82
C VAL A 250 -5.88 0.13 -7.85
N ALA A 251 -5.86 1.42 -7.51
CA ALA A 251 -4.62 2.11 -7.21
C ALA A 251 -4.24 1.85 -5.75
N ASP A 252 -3.23 1.00 -5.55
CA ASP A 252 -2.77 0.51 -4.25
C ASP A 252 -1.27 0.81 -4.11
N THR A 253 -0.89 1.61 -3.12
CA THR A 253 0.51 1.95 -2.85
C THR A 253 1.20 1.04 -1.85
N GLY A 254 0.46 0.27 -1.02
CA GLY A 254 1.09 -0.68 -0.11
C GLY A 254 1.33 -2.05 -0.75
N THR A 255 0.69 -2.37 -1.88
CA THR A 255 1.00 -3.60 -2.64
C THR A 255 2.24 -3.43 -3.53
N THR A 256 3.27 -4.24 -3.26
CA THR A 256 4.58 -4.17 -3.96
C THR A 256 4.51 -4.49 -5.47
N LEU A 257 3.67 -5.45 -5.85
CA LEU A 257 3.68 -6.07 -7.18
C LEU A 257 2.43 -5.68 -7.98
N LEU A 258 2.51 -5.79 -9.30
CA LEU A 258 1.36 -5.60 -10.17
C LEU A 258 0.56 -6.91 -10.25
N LEU A 259 -0.54 -6.97 -9.51
CA LEU A 259 -1.45 -8.11 -9.49
C LEU A 259 -2.42 -8.04 -10.66
N LEU A 260 -2.46 -9.09 -11.47
CA LEU A 260 -3.25 -9.13 -12.71
C LEU A 260 -3.93 -10.49 -12.84
N GLU A 261 -4.96 -10.57 -13.69
CA GLU A 261 -5.55 -11.86 -14.05
C GLU A 261 -4.49 -12.83 -14.59
N SER A 262 -4.55 -14.10 -14.17
CA SER A 262 -3.56 -15.12 -14.52
C SER A 262 -3.33 -15.24 -16.03
N ALA A 263 -4.37 -15.02 -16.86
CA ALA A 263 -4.26 -15.03 -18.31
C ALA A 263 -3.39 -13.87 -18.86
N VAL A 264 -3.47 -12.69 -18.24
CA VAL A 264 -2.64 -11.53 -18.59
C VAL A 264 -1.20 -11.76 -18.17
N VAL A 265 -0.98 -12.30 -16.98
CA VAL A 265 0.34 -12.68 -16.47
C VAL A 265 0.99 -13.74 -17.37
N ALA A 266 0.27 -14.79 -17.71
CA ALA A 266 0.73 -15.83 -18.61
C ALA A 266 1.08 -15.27 -20.00
N SER A 267 0.26 -14.36 -20.54
CA SER A 267 0.53 -13.68 -21.82
C SER A 267 1.81 -12.85 -21.79
N TYR A 268 2.07 -12.13 -20.68
CA TYR A 268 3.31 -11.38 -20.50
C TYR A 268 4.54 -12.29 -20.48
N TYR A 269 4.54 -13.33 -19.64
CA TYR A 269 5.69 -14.22 -19.52
C TYR A 269 5.89 -15.15 -20.73
N ALA A 270 4.85 -15.42 -21.53
CA ALA A 270 5.02 -16.08 -22.83
C ALA A 270 5.94 -15.28 -23.79
N ALA A 271 6.07 -13.97 -23.60
CA ALA A 271 7.00 -13.11 -24.34
C ALA A 271 8.40 -13.02 -23.70
N VAL A 272 8.66 -13.71 -22.58
CA VAL A 272 9.92 -13.65 -21.83
C VAL A 272 10.67 -14.98 -21.95
N PRO A 273 11.75 -15.06 -22.76
CA PRO A 273 12.51 -16.28 -22.94
C PRO A 273 13.09 -16.83 -21.64
N GLY A 274 12.87 -18.12 -21.41
CA GLY A 274 13.35 -18.84 -20.23
C GLY A 274 12.56 -18.55 -18.95
N SER A 275 11.44 -17.83 -19.05
CA SER A 275 10.57 -17.64 -17.88
C SER A 275 9.80 -18.90 -17.52
N ALA A 276 9.53 -19.09 -16.23
CA ALA A 276 8.72 -20.19 -15.71
C ALA A 276 8.10 -19.80 -14.37
N PHE A 277 6.92 -20.33 -14.07
CA PHE A 277 6.33 -20.21 -12.75
C PHE A 277 7.11 -21.07 -11.74
N ASP A 278 7.52 -20.47 -10.62
CA ASP A 278 8.17 -21.15 -9.51
C ASP A 278 7.33 -20.98 -8.24
N ALA A 279 6.69 -22.08 -7.82
CA ALA A 279 5.83 -22.10 -6.65
C ALA A 279 6.59 -21.81 -5.35
N ASN A 280 7.88 -22.12 -5.26
CA ASN A 280 8.68 -21.83 -4.05
C ASN A 280 8.94 -20.32 -3.91
N GLN A 281 8.93 -19.61 -5.03
CA GLN A 281 9.13 -18.16 -5.10
C GLN A 281 7.80 -17.40 -5.18
N GLY A 282 6.67 -18.10 -5.22
CA GLY A 282 5.33 -17.52 -5.28
C GLY A 282 5.02 -16.79 -6.60
N GLY A 283 5.76 -17.03 -7.69
CA GLY A 283 5.58 -16.26 -8.92
C GLY A 283 6.45 -16.70 -10.09
N PHE A 284 6.42 -15.93 -11.17
CA PHE A 284 7.22 -16.19 -12.36
C PHE A 284 8.67 -15.73 -12.19
N THR A 285 9.59 -16.62 -12.53
CA THR A 285 11.03 -16.36 -12.57
C THR A 285 11.54 -16.30 -14.00
N PHE A 286 12.66 -15.63 -14.24
CA PHE A 286 13.31 -15.56 -15.56
C PHE A 286 14.83 -15.37 -15.44
N PRO A 287 15.64 -15.72 -16.47
CA PRO A 287 17.09 -15.55 -16.43
C PRO A 287 17.50 -14.08 -16.27
N CYS A 288 18.49 -13.82 -15.40
CA CYS A 288 18.94 -12.45 -15.08
C CYS A 288 19.32 -11.56 -16.27
N LYS A 289 19.75 -12.17 -17.39
CA LYS A 289 20.21 -11.46 -18.59
C LYS A 289 19.08 -11.20 -19.59
N THR A 290 17.87 -11.70 -19.35
CA THR A 290 16.72 -11.51 -20.23
C THR A 290 16.27 -10.06 -20.18
N GLN A 291 16.15 -9.43 -21.34
CA GLN A 291 15.49 -8.12 -21.46
C GLN A 291 13.98 -8.33 -21.42
N LEU A 292 13.31 -7.68 -20.47
CA LEU A 292 11.87 -7.78 -20.32
C LEU A 292 11.16 -6.80 -21.28
N PRO A 293 10.00 -7.18 -21.84
CA PRO A 293 9.15 -6.25 -22.57
C PRO A 293 8.52 -5.23 -21.60
N SER A 294 8.12 -4.06 -22.12
CA SER A 294 7.27 -3.14 -21.35
C SER A 294 5.88 -3.73 -21.10
N PHE A 295 5.24 -3.31 -20.02
CA PHE A 295 3.83 -3.57 -19.77
C PHE A 295 3.05 -2.26 -19.86
N THR A 296 1.91 -2.26 -20.52
CA THR A 296 1.07 -1.07 -20.69
C THR A 296 -0.30 -1.29 -20.07
N VAL A 297 -0.81 -0.30 -19.34
CA VAL A 297 -2.20 -0.26 -18.83
C VAL A 297 -2.93 0.89 -19.52
N GLY A 298 -4.12 0.61 -20.05
CA GLY A 298 -5.01 1.62 -20.60
C GLY A 298 -5.85 2.28 -19.51
N ILE A 299 -5.78 3.60 -19.37
CA ILE A 299 -6.52 4.38 -18.37
C ILE A 299 -7.22 5.54 -19.09
N GLY A 300 -8.52 5.39 -19.33
CA GLY A 300 -9.25 6.29 -20.22
C GLY A 300 -8.62 6.32 -21.61
N SER A 301 -8.22 7.51 -22.08
CA SER A 301 -7.47 7.68 -23.35
C SER A 301 -5.96 7.53 -23.21
N HIS A 302 -5.44 7.44 -21.98
CA HIS A 302 -4.01 7.35 -21.72
C HIS A 302 -3.53 5.90 -21.72
N LYS A 303 -2.28 5.70 -22.16
CA LYS A 303 -1.56 4.42 -22.05
C LYS A 303 -0.39 4.60 -21.10
N ALA A 304 -0.56 4.14 -19.86
CA ALA A 304 0.49 4.16 -18.84
C ALA A 304 1.47 3.01 -19.13
N VAL A 305 2.73 3.34 -19.43
CA VAL A 305 3.75 2.36 -19.83
C VAL A 305 4.75 2.14 -18.69
N ILE A 306 4.82 0.91 -18.20
CA ILE A 306 5.84 0.41 -17.30
C ILE A 306 6.98 -0.15 -18.15
N SER A 307 8.16 0.47 -18.03
CA SER A 307 9.34 0.00 -18.77
C SER A 307 9.74 -1.42 -18.35
N GLY A 308 10.29 -2.21 -19.26
CA GLY A 308 10.72 -3.59 -18.96
C GLY A 308 11.76 -3.67 -17.84
N SER A 309 12.61 -2.65 -17.68
CA SER A 309 13.55 -2.57 -16.55
C SER A 309 12.86 -2.52 -15.19
N LEU A 310 11.66 -1.93 -15.12
CA LEU A 310 10.85 -1.90 -13.90
C LEU A 310 10.06 -3.19 -13.68
N MET A 311 9.88 -4.04 -14.69
CA MET A 311 9.18 -5.32 -14.55
C MET A 311 10.02 -6.40 -13.84
N ASN A 312 11.27 -6.08 -13.48
CA ASN A 312 12.20 -6.90 -12.73
C ASN A 312 12.15 -6.55 -11.23
N PHE A 313 11.92 -7.55 -10.37
CA PHE A 313 11.82 -7.34 -8.92
C PHE A 313 13.16 -7.54 -8.22
N VAL A 314 13.50 -8.80 -7.91
CA VAL A 314 14.68 -9.16 -7.11
C VAL A 314 15.43 -10.35 -7.71
N PRO A 315 16.77 -10.41 -7.55
CA PRO A 315 17.51 -11.65 -7.74
C PRO A 315 17.05 -12.71 -6.74
N ILE A 316 16.89 -13.95 -7.20
CA ILE A 316 16.72 -15.10 -6.31
C ILE A 316 18.10 -15.62 -5.97
N ALA A 317 18.51 -15.49 -4.71
CA ALA A 317 19.77 -16.07 -4.25
C ALA A 317 19.65 -17.60 -4.21
N SER A 318 20.67 -18.32 -4.66
CA SER A 318 20.80 -19.75 -4.40
C SER A 318 21.04 -19.96 -2.91
N THR A 319 19.99 -20.15 -2.13
CA THR A 319 20.13 -20.48 -0.71
C THR A 319 20.72 -21.89 -0.60
N GLY A 320 21.99 -21.98 -0.19
CA GLY A 320 22.66 -23.25 0.03
C GLY A 320 22.26 -23.87 1.37
N SER A 321 21.64 -25.05 1.31
CA SER A 321 21.98 -26.24 2.11
C SER A 321 21.03 -27.38 1.73
N MET A 322 21.59 -28.55 1.41
CA MET A 322 21.00 -29.71 0.71
C MET A 322 20.84 -29.51 -0.79
N SER A 323 21.86 -29.94 -1.54
CA SER A 323 21.96 -29.94 -3.00
C SER A 323 20.67 -30.33 -3.74
N PRO A 324 20.09 -29.43 -4.55
CA PRO A 324 19.69 -29.74 -5.93
C PRO A 324 20.79 -29.22 -6.88
N PRO A 325 20.78 -29.55 -8.19
CA PRO A 325 21.83 -29.08 -9.09
C PRO A 325 21.87 -27.55 -9.09
N PRO A 326 23.06 -26.94 -9.26
CA PRO A 326 23.15 -25.49 -9.40
C PRO A 326 22.25 -25.08 -10.56
N LEU A 327 21.35 -24.13 -10.34
CA LEU A 327 20.70 -23.42 -11.45
C LEU A 327 21.84 -22.94 -12.35
N SER A 328 21.90 -23.47 -13.57
CA SER A 328 23.01 -23.21 -14.50
C SER A 328 23.17 -21.72 -14.80
N HIS A 329 22.13 -20.92 -14.53
CA HIS A 329 22.11 -19.47 -14.69
C HIS A 329 21.32 -18.80 -13.54
N PRO A 330 21.76 -17.62 -13.06
CA PRO A 330 21.03 -16.86 -12.04
C PRO A 330 19.67 -16.39 -12.59
N VAL A 331 18.63 -16.46 -11.75
CA VAL A 331 17.25 -16.10 -12.09
C VAL A 331 16.72 -14.98 -11.19
N ARG A 332 15.67 -14.30 -11.64
CA ARG A 332 15.00 -13.19 -10.96
C ARG A 332 13.50 -13.44 -10.88
N LEU A 333 12.87 -12.92 -9.84
CA LEU A 333 11.41 -12.85 -9.72
C LEU A 333 10.90 -11.64 -10.52
N GLY A 334 9.81 -11.81 -11.27
CA GLY A 334 9.17 -10.71 -11.98
C GLY A 334 8.19 -9.92 -11.12
N ARG A 335 7.85 -8.70 -11.56
CA ARG A 335 6.97 -7.79 -10.81
C ARG A 335 5.46 -8.04 -11.00
N THR A 336 5.07 -9.07 -11.73
CA THR A 336 3.65 -9.44 -11.90
C THR A 336 3.36 -10.82 -11.32
N VAL A 337 2.23 -10.91 -10.62
CA VAL A 337 1.67 -12.12 -10.03
C VAL A 337 0.19 -12.21 -10.44
N GLY A 338 -0.33 -13.42 -10.59
CA GLY A 338 -1.73 -13.64 -10.95
C GLY A 338 -2.25 -14.96 -10.46
#